data_AF-A0A512IVQ8-F1
#
_entry.id   AF-A0A512IVQ8-F1
#
_cell.length_a   1.000
_cell.length_b   1.000
_cell.length_c   1.000
_cell.angle_alpha   90.00
_cell.angle_beta   90.00
_cell.angle_gamma   90.00
#
_symmetry.space_group_name_H-M   'P 1'
#
loop_
_entity.id
_entity.type
_entity.pdbx_description
1 polymer ?
#
loop_
_entity_poly.entity_id
_entity_poly.type
_entity_poly.pdbx_seq_one_letter_code
_entity_poly.pdbx_strand_id
1 'polypeptide(L)' 'MASIKIRVASDGTCTILRNGDAVSSGLTRPQAERLAAVLRWVEPA' A
#
# COMPACT_ATOMS: atom_id res chain seq x y z
N MET A 1 7.14 8.27 -11.30
CA MET A 1 6.01 7.35 -11.06
C MET A 1 6.44 6.15 -10.22
N ALA A 2 6.16 6.15 -8.91
CA ALA A 2 6.43 5.01 -8.05
C ALA A 2 5.36 3.90 -8.23
N SER A 3 5.82 2.65 -8.17
CA SER A 3 4.94 1.49 -8.18
C SER A 3 4.33 1.28 -6.78
N ILE A 4 3.03 1.50 -6.65
CA ILE A 4 2.27 1.27 -5.40
C ILE A 4 1.51 -0.06 -5.47
N LYS A 5 1.87 -1.01 -4.61
CA LYS A 5 1.26 -2.35 -4.54
C LYS A 5 0.70 -2.65 -3.15
N ILE A 6 -0.37 -3.41 -3.11
CA ILE A 6 -0.93 -3.99 -1.88
C ILE A 6 -0.59 -5.47 -1.86
N ARG A 7 0.09 -5.94 -0.82
CA ARG A 7 0.35 -7.36 -0.56
C ARG A 7 -0.55 -7.82 0.59
N VAL A 8 -1.20 -8.96 0.41
CA VAL A 8 -1.99 -9.61 1.46
C VAL A 8 -1.14 -10.72 2.07
N ALA A 9 -1.03 -10.74 3.39
CA ALA A 9 -0.36 -11.79 4.15
C ALA A 9 -1.34 -12.94 4.46
N SER A 10 -0.80 -14.09 4.86
CA SER A 10 -1.59 -15.28 5.19
C SER A 10 -2.51 -15.10 6.39
N ASP A 11 -2.21 -14.13 7.27
CA ASP A 11 -3.04 -13.74 8.43
C ASP A 11 -4.18 -12.78 8.06
N GLY A 12 -4.33 -12.44 6.77
CA GLY A 12 -5.35 -11.53 6.27
C GLY A 12 -4.98 -10.04 6.37
N THR A 13 -3.83 -9.71 6.96
CA THR A 13 -3.34 -8.33 7.00
C THR A 13 -2.76 -7.89 5.66
N CYS A 14 -2.73 -6.59 5.43
CA CYS A 14 -2.24 -5.97 4.21
C CYS A 14 -0.97 -5.14 4.48
N THR A 15 -0.05 -5.17 3.53
CA THR A 15 1.16 -4.35 3.49
C THR A 15 1.17 -3.51 2.22
N ILE A 16 1.46 -2.22 2.34
CA ILE A 16 1.68 -1.33 1.21
C ILE A 16 3.15 -1.32 0.87
N LEU A 17 3.44 -1.52 -0.42
CA LEU A 17 4.77 -1.47 -1.01
C LEU A 17 4.86 -0.27 -1.95
N ARG A 18 5.90 0.54 -1.83
CA ARG A 18 6.29 1.59 -2.78
C ARG A 18 7.63 1.20 -3.40
N ASN A 19 7.67 0.99 -4.71
CA ASN A 19 8.88 0.56 -5.44
C ASN A 19 9.53 -0.73 -4.90
N GLY A 20 8.76 -1.56 -4.19
CA GLY A 20 9.26 -2.79 -3.57
C GLY A 20 9.51 -2.68 -2.07
N ASP A 21 9.62 -1.46 -1.53
CA ASP A 21 9.84 -1.22 -0.10
C ASP A 21 8.53 -1.12 0.67
N ALA A 22 8.47 -1.76 1.84
CA ALA A 22 7.31 -1.68 2.72
C ALA A 22 7.22 -0.29 3.37
N VAL A 23 6.11 0.40 3.14
CA VAL A 23 5.83 1.73 3.71
C VAL A 23 4.83 1.64 4.87
N SER A 24 4.01 0.59 4.92
CA SER A 24 3.07 0.34 6.02
C SER A 24 2.61 -1.12 5.99
N SER A 25 2.38 -1.72 7.16
CA SER A 25 1.98 -3.13 7.33
C SER A 25 0.93 -3.28 8.44
N GLY A 26 0.30 -4.46 8.54
CA GLY A 26 -0.71 -4.75 9.55
C GLY A 26 -2.07 -4.07 9.28
N LEU A 27 -2.31 -3.65 8.04
CA LEU A 27 -3.52 -2.93 7.67
C LEU A 27 -4.66 -3.91 7.39
N THR A 28 -5.89 -3.50 7.71
CA THR A 28 -7.07 -4.11 7.09
C THR A 28 -7.10 -3.77 5.60
N ARG A 29 -7.79 -4.58 4.78
CA ARG A 29 -7.93 -4.30 3.34
C ARG A 29 -8.48 -2.89 3.04
N PRO A 30 -9.56 -2.40 3.69
CA PRO A 30 -10.05 -1.05 3.45
C PRO A 30 -9.03 0.06 3.78
N GLN A 31 -8.24 -0.14 4.85
CA GLN A 31 -7.16 0.80 5.20
C GLN A 31 -6.06 0.80 4.13
N ALA A 32 -5.66 -0.37 3.66
CA ALA A 32 -4.65 -0.51 2.62
C ALA A 32 -5.11 0.13 1.29
N GLU A 33 -6.35 -0.08 0.89
CA GLU A 33 -6.93 0.54 -0.31
C GLU A 33 -6.94 2.07 -0.21
N ARG A 34 -7.39 2.61 0.93
CA ARG A 34 -7.41 4.05 1.17
C ARG A 34 -6.00 4.65 1.16
N LEU A 35 -5.03 3.99 1.80
CA LEU A 35 -3.64 4.44 1.80
C LEU A 35 -3.02 4.38 0.40
N ALA A 36 -3.27 3.32 -0.36
CA ALA A 36 -2.79 3.22 -1.74
C ALA A 36 -3.37 4.33 -2.64
N ALA A 37 -4.65 4.69 -2.45
CA ALA A 37 -5.26 5.80 -3.17
C ALA A 37 -4.61 7.15 -2.84
N VAL A 38 -4.38 7.43 -1.55
CA VAL A 38 -3.68 8.66 -1.12
C VAL A 38 -2.27 8.70 -1.68
N LEU A 39 -1.51 7.61 -1.58
CA LEU A 39 -0.14 7.56 -2.10
C LEU A 39 -0.09 7.82 -3.60
N ARG A 40 -1.01 7.24 -4.38
CA ARG A 40 -1.09 7.48 -5.83
C ARG A 40 -1.49 8.92 -6.18
N TRP A 41 -2.28 9.58 -5.33
CA TRP A 41 -2.67 10.97 -5.54
C TRP A 41 -1.54 11.96 -5.27
N VAL A 42 -0.66 11.66 -4.31
CA VAL A 42 0.46 12.54 -3.94
C VAL A 42 1.77 12.22 -4.68
N GLU A 43 1.78 11.21 -5.55
CA GLU A 43 2.95 10.91 -6.38
C GLU A 43 3.20 12.09 -7.34
N PRO A 44 4.42 12.67 -7.35
CA PRO A 44 4.76 13.71 -8.31
C PRO A 44 4.74 13.13 -9.74
N ALA A 45 4.19 13.91 -10.67
CA ALA A 45 4.05 13.59 -12.09
C ALA A 45 5.40 13.19 -12.73
#